data_AF-A0A9Q0FL05-F1
#
_entry.id   AF-A0A9Q0FL05-F1
#
_cell.length_a   1.000
_cell.length_b   1.000
_cell.length_c   1.000
_cell.angle_alpha   90.00
_cell.angle_beta   90.00
_cell.angle_gamma   90.00
#
_symmetry.space_group_name_H-M   'P 1'
#
loop_
_entity.id
_entity.type
_entity.pdbx_description
1 polymer ?
#
loop_
_entity_poly.entity_id
_entity_poly.type
_entity_poly.pdbx_seq_one_letter_code
_entity_poly.pdbx_strand_id
1 'polypeptide(L)'
;MQKSCMEVEAVMDCVKPQAVFLELCSDREGILTMEGSEFRVASEEARKYGSKVILGDIPYQNGWEDDFRNTATQVLSKEFPSLVETLLHERDQYMSSKLLEVASTSSSVVAVVGKAHLPGIKKHWKQPIEMEHLLEVPSSPWAKFKS
;
A
#
# COMPACT_ATOMS: atom_id res chain seq x y z
N MET A 1 -3.73 -21.28 -11.12
CA MET A 1 -3.90 -19.91 -10.58
C MET A 1 -3.66 -19.96 -9.08
N GLN A 2 -2.96 -18.97 -8.52
CA GLN A 2 -2.67 -18.90 -7.08
C GLN A 2 -3.96 -18.64 -6.28
N LYS A 3 -4.05 -19.10 -5.03
CA LYS A 3 -5.26 -18.96 -4.20
C LYS A 3 -5.70 -17.50 -4.03
N SER A 4 -4.76 -16.58 -3.81
CA SER A 4 -5.01 -15.14 -3.68
C SER A 4 -5.65 -14.56 -4.94
N CYS A 5 -5.18 -14.95 -6.13
CA CYS A 5 -5.75 -14.53 -7.41
C CYS A 5 -7.23 -14.92 -7.54
N MET A 6 -7.58 -16.16 -7.20
CA MET A 6 -8.97 -16.64 -7.29
C MET A 6 -9.88 -15.90 -6.31
N GLU A 7 -9.41 -15.61 -5.10
CA GLU A 7 -10.18 -14.83 -4.11
C GLU A 7 -10.41 -13.40 -4.60
N VAL A 8 -9.38 -12.75 -5.16
CA VAL A 8 -9.50 -11.41 -5.73
C VAL A 8 -10.46 -11.39 -6.91
N GLU A 9 -10.33 -12.33 -7.86
CA GLU A 9 -11.25 -12.45 -9.00
C GLU A 9 -12.71 -12.59 -8.54
N ALA A 10 -12.97 -13.49 -7.58
CA ALA A 10 -14.31 -13.71 -7.05
C ALA A 10 -14.91 -12.47 -6.37
N VAL A 11 -14.09 -11.73 -5.59
CA VAL A 11 -14.54 -10.46 -4.98
C VAL A 11 -14.83 -9.41 -6.05
N MET A 12 -13.96 -9.29 -7.06
CA MET A 12 -14.12 -8.33 -8.14
C MET A 12 -15.38 -8.61 -8.98
N ASP A 13 -15.63 -9.86 -9.34
CA ASP A 13 -16.83 -10.28 -10.09
C ASP A 13 -18.12 -10.10 -9.27
N CYS A 14 -18.07 -10.37 -7.96
CA CYS A 14 -19.23 -10.20 -7.09
C CYS A 14 -19.56 -8.73 -6.81
N VAL A 15 -18.54 -7.89 -6.59
CA VAL A 15 -18.73 -6.51 -6.12
C VAL A 15 -18.84 -5.52 -7.28
N LYS A 16 -18.10 -5.73 -8.38
CA LYS A 16 -18.00 -4.81 -9.54
C LYS A 16 -17.83 -3.35 -9.09
N PRO A 17 -16.74 -3.04 -8.38
CA PRO A 17 -16.59 -1.77 -7.70
C PRO A 17 -16.44 -0.61 -8.68
N GLN A 18 -16.79 0.61 -8.26
CA GLN A 18 -16.49 1.82 -9.04
C GLN A 18 -14.98 2.12 -9.07
N ALA A 19 -14.28 1.80 -7.98
CA ALA A 19 -12.84 2.00 -7.86
C ALA A 19 -12.13 0.79 -7.22
N VAL A 20 -10.91 0.54 -7.65
CA VAL A 20 -10.01 -0.47 -7.08
C VAL A 20 -8.75 0.22 -6.57
N PHE A 21 -8.48 0.03 -5.29
CA PHE A 21 -7.27 0.52 -4.63
C PHE A 21 -6.26 -0.62 -4.53
N LEU A 22 -5.04 -0.42 -5.03
CA LEU A 22 -3.98 -1.40 -4.99
C LEU A 22 -2.84 -0.88 -4.10
N GLU A 23 -2.35 -1.71 -3.17
CA GLU A 23 -1.09 -1.47 -2.46
C GLU A 23 0.11 -1.64 -3.40
N LEU A 24 0.24 -0.68 -4.31
CA LEU A 24 1.33 -0.54 -5.26
C LEU A 24 1.66 0.94 -5.39
N CYS A 25 2.94 1.24 -5.57
CA CYS A 25 3.44 2.54 -6.00
C CYS A 25 3.71 2.52 -7.51
N SER A 26 3.93 3.69 -8.12
CA SER A 26 4.25 3.83 -9.56
C SER A 26 5.45 3.00 -10.00
N ASP A 27 6.47 2.88 -9.15
CA ASP A 27 7.70 2.15 -9.46
C ASP A 27 7.50 0.62 -9.46
N ARG A 28 6.38 0.16 -8.88
CA ARG A 28 6.00 -1.25 -8.78
C ARG A 28 4.93 -1.63 -9.81
N GLU A 29 4.62 -0.77 -10.79
CA GLU A 29 3.65 -1.06 -11.86
C GLU A 29 3.97 -2.33 -12.66
N GLY A 30 5.24 -2.74 -12.74
CA GLY A 30 5.63 -4.03 -13.34
C GLY A 30 4.92 -5.24 -12.72
N ILE A 31 4.47 -5.16 -11.46
CA ILE A 31 3.68 -6.22 -10.80
C ILE A 31 2.31 -6.42 -11.47
N LEU A 32 1.80 -5.42 -12.19
CA LEU A 32 0.57 -5.51 -12.96
C LEU A 32 0.70 -6.33 -14.24
N THR A 33 1.92 -6.70 -14.66
CA THR A 33 2.14 -7.58 -15.81
C THR A 33 2.67 -8.96 -15.41
N MET A 34 2.99 -9.15 -14.12
CA MET A 34 3.49 -10.43 -13.61
C MET A 34 2.39 -11.49 -13.53
N GLU A 35 2.65 -12.66 -14.11
CA GLU A 35 1.78 -13.81 -13.93
C GLU A 35 1.71 -14.23 -12.45
N GLY A 36 0.52 -14.67 -12.02
CA GLY A 36 0.28 -15.07 -10.61
C GLY A 36 0.12 -13.93 -9.61
N SER A 37 0.28 -12.66 -10.03
CA SER A 37 0.03 -11.49 -9.18
C SER A 37 -1.46 -11.24 -8.97
N GLU A 38 -1.93 -11.22 -7.72
CA GLU A 38 -3.29 -10.78 -7.40
C GLU A 38 -3.57 -9.32 -7.79
N PHE A 39 -2.55 -8.46 -7.80
CA PHE A 39 -2.71 -7.06 -8.22
C PHE A 39 -2.97 -6.95 -9.73
N ARG A 40 -2.34 -7.82 -10.53
CA ARG A 40 -2.65 -7.93 -11.95
C ARG A 40 -4.09 -8.36 -12.15
N VAL A 41 -4.53 -9.41 -11.47
CA VAL A 41 -5.92 -9.92 -11.57
C VAL A 41 -6.93 -8.84 -11.18
N ALA A 42 -6.70 -8.12 -10.08
CA ALA A 42 -7.53 -7.00 -9.67
C ALA A 42 -7.62 -5.91 -10.74
N SER A 43 -6.48 -5.56 -11.35
CA SER A 43 -6.39 -4.54 -12.40
C SER A 43 -7.08 -4.97 -13.70
N GLU A 44 -6.95 -6.23 -14.10
CA GLU A 44 -7.62 -6.80 -15.27
C GLU A 44 -9.15 -6.82 -15.09
N GLU A 45 -9.63 -7.32 -13.96
CA GLU A 45 -11.07 -7.33 -13.66
C GLU A 45 -11.63 -5.91 -13.50
N ALA A 46 -10.86 -4.98 -12.90
CA ALA A 46 -11.25 -3.58 -12.84
C ALA A 46 -11.49 -2.99 -14.24
N ARG A 47 -10.56 -3.22 -15.18
CA ARG A 47 -10.68 -2.74 -16.56
C ARG A 47 -11.88 -3.33 -17.29
N LYS A 48 -12.17 -4.62 -17.07
CA LYS A 48 -13.33 -5.33 -17.64
C LYS A 48 -14.65 -4.67 -17.26
N TYR A 49 -14.77 -4.17 -16.03
CA TYR A 49 -15.99 -3.49 -15.54
C TYR A 49 -15.97 -1.97 -15.67
N GLY A 50 -14.88 -1.39 -16.19
CA GLY A 50 -14.71 0.06 -16.28
C GLY A 50 -14.42 0.74 -14.93
N SER A 51 -13.99 -0.02 -13.93
CA SER A 51 -13.59 0.49 -12.62
C SER A 51 -12.31 1.32 -12.73
N LYS A 52 -12.20 2.39 -11.93
CA LYS A 52 -10.97 3.18 -11.83
C LYS A 52 -9.93 2.42 -11.01
N VAL A 53 -8.74 2.20 -11.55
CA VAL A 53 -7.60 1.63 -10.80
C VAL A 53 -6.79 2.75 -10.15
N ILE A 54 -6.49 2.62 -8.86
CA ILE A 54 -5.72 3.58 -8.07
C ILE A 54 -4.56 2.85 -7.40
N LEU A 55 -3.36 3.39 -7.60
CA LEU A 55 -2.15 2.99 -6.89
C LEU A 55 -2.10 3.77 -5.57
N GLY A 56 -2.14 3.03 -4.47
CA GLY A 56 -2.44 3.55 -3.14
C GLY A 56 -1.28 3.50 -2.15
N ASP A 57 -0.10 3.09 -2.60
CA ASP A 57 1.11 3.04 -1.78
C ASP A 57 1.96 4.32 -1.94
N ILE A 58 2.90 4.54 -1.04
CA ILE A 58 3.75 5.74 -1.00
C ILE A 58 4.66 5.78 -2.26
N PRO A 59 4.70 6.89 -3.04
CA PRO A 59 5.57 7.02 -4.21
C PRO A 59 7.05 7.21 -3.84
N TYR A 60 7.97 6.73 -4.70
CA TYR A 60 9.42 6.69 -4.46
C TYR A 60 10.11 8.05 -4.26
N GLN A 61 9.51 9.16 -4.73
CA GLN A 61 10.07 10.50 -4.58
C GLN A 61 10.34 10.91 -3.12
N ASN A 62 9.84 10.13 -2.15
CA ASN A 62 9.95 10.39 -0.73
C ASN A 62 10.90 9.43 0.01
N GLY A 63 11.71 8.58 -0.64
CA GLY A 63 12.82 7.84 0.00
C GLY A 63 12.46 6.66 0.94
N TRP A 64 11.16 6.44 1.22
CA TRP A 64 10.67 5.42 2.16
C TRP A 64 10.95 3.98 1.72
N GLU A 65 10.78 3.66 0.43
CA GLU A 65 10.93 2.29 -0.07
C GLU A 65 12.41 1.87 -0.15
N ASP A 66 13.32 2.80 -0.46
CA ASP A 66 14.76 2.52 -0.52
C ASP A 66 15.33 2.23 0.87
N ASP A 67 14.97 3.02 1.89
CA ASP A 67 15.40 2.78 3.27
C ASP A 67 14.72 1.55 3.88
N PHE A 68 13.43 1.33 3.61
CA PHE A 68 12.70 0.18 4.17
C PHE A 68 13.08 -1.14 3.48
N ARG A 69 13.10 -1.25 2.15
CA ARG A 69 13.39 -2.55 1.49
C ARG A 69 14.86 -2.91 1.45
N ASN A 70 15.79 -1.97 1.25
CA ASN A 70 17.22 -2.30 1.26
C ASN A 70 17.70 -2.61 2.69
N THR A 71 17.04 -2.04 3.70
CA THR A 71 17.52 -2.10 5.09
C THR A 71 16.68 -3.03 5.98
N ALA A 72 15.40 -3.29 5.69
CA ALA A 72 14.56 -4.31 6.37
C ALA A 72 14.95 -5.75 5.99
N THR A 73 16.24 -6.04 6.07
CA THR A 73 16.73 -7.37 6.35
C THR A 73 16.35 -7.75 7.78
N GLN A 74 16.42 -9.05 8.12
CA GLN A 74 16.24 -9.53 9.51
C GLN A 74 17.09 -8.75 10.53
N VAL A 75 18.16 -8.09 10.09
CA VAL A 75 19.03 -7.25 10.92
C VAL A 75 18.28 -6.05 11.49
N LEU A 76 17.57 -5.23 10.69
CA LEU A 76 16.82 -4.09 11.25
C LEU A 76 15.63 -4.50 12.11
N SER A 77 14.88 -5.54 11.71
CA SER A 77 13.78 -6.05 12.54
C SER A 77 14.25 -6.57 13.90
N LYS A 78 15.51 -7.00 14.00
CA LYS A 78 16.12 -7.53 15.24
C LYS A 78 16.84 -6.45 16.04
N GLU A 79 17.54 -5.53 15.39
CA GLU A 79 18.34 -4.47 16.03
C GLU A 79 17.50 -3.24 16.39
N PHE A 80 16.48 -2.90 15.58
CA PHE A 80 15.66 -1.69 15.75
C PHE A 80 14.17 -1.94 15.46
N PRO A 81 13.51 -2.85 16.22
CA PRO A 81 12.11 -3.22 15.98
C PRO A 81 11.13 -2.03 16.06
N SER A 82 11.40 -1.04 16.92
CA SER A 82 10.57 0.16 17.03
C SER A 82 10.58 1.02 15.77
N LEU A 83 11.70 1.05 15.02
CA LEU A 83 11.78 1.80 13.77
C LEU A 83 10.96 1.12 12.68
N VAL A 84 11.01 -0.21 12.58
CA VAL A 84 10.18 -0.98 11.65
C VAL A 84 8.70 -0.81 11.97
N GLU A 85 8.33 -0.80 13.25
CA GLU A 85 6.97 -0.54 13.70
C GLU A 85 6.50 0.88 13.34
N THR A 86 7.32 1.90 13.59
CA THR A 86 7.02 3.29 13.19
C THR A 86 6.83 3.42 11.68
N LEU A 87 7.74 2.86 10.88
CA LEU A 87 7.66 2.95 9.41
C LEU A 87 6.44 2.21 8.84
N LEU A 88 6.10 1.04 9.39
CA LEU A 88 4.86 0.34 9.02
C LEU A 88 3.62 1.13 9.43
N HIS A 89 3.66 1.75 10.61
CA HIS A 89 2.58 2.58 11.13
C HIS A 89 2.30 3.79 10.23
N GLU A 90 3.35 4.48 9.78
CA GLU A 90 3.26 5.63 8.87
C GLU A 90 2.71 5.22 7.49
N ARG A 91 3.14 4.06 6.97
CA ARG A 91 2.58 3.48 5.73
C ARG A 91 1.10 3.14 5.87
N ASP A 92 0.68 2.60 7.01
CA ASP A 92 -0.73 2.30 7.30
C ASP A 92 -1.58 3.57 7.38
N GLN A 93 -1.05 4.65 7.97
CA GLN A 93 -1.74 5.94 8.01
C GLN A 93 -1.91 6.53 6.61
N TYR A 94 -0.84 6.51 5.80
CA TYR A 94 -0.90 6.98 4.41
C TYR A 94 -1.96 6.21 3.61
N MET A 95 -1.91 4.88 3.63
CA MET A 95 -2.88 4.04 2.91
C MET A 95 -4.32 4.25 3.40
N SER A 96 -4.53 4.39 4.72
CA SER A 96 -5.84 4.67 5.28
C SER A 96 -6.40 5.99 4.78
N SER A 97 -5.59 7.06 4.81
CA SER A 97 -5.98 8.39 4.33
C SER A 97 -6.30 8.37 2.84
N LYS A 98 -5.43 7.76 2.03
CA LYS A 98 -5.62 7.69 0.58
C LYS A 98 -6.84 6.85 0.20
N LEU A 99 -7.06 5.72 0.88
CA LEU A 99 -8.23 4.88 0.66
C LEU A 99 -9.52 5.62 1.05
N LEU A 100 -9.50 6.43 2.11
CA LEU A 100 -10.64 7.25 2.51
C LEU A 100 -10.98 8.33 1.47
N GLU A 101 -9.96 8.99 0.89
CA GLU A 101 -10.14 9.93 -0.23
C GLU A 101 -10.85 9.27 -1.42
N VAL A 102 -10.41 8.07 -1.80
CA VAL A 102 -11.04 7.29 -2.88
C VAL A 102 -12.48 6.92 -2.53
N ALA A 103 -12.71 6.43 -1.31
CA ALA A 103 -14.05 6.06 -0.82
C ALA A 103 -15.00 7.25 -0.71
N SER A 104 -14.49 8.48 -0.55
CA SER A 104 -15.31 9.70 -0.49
C SER A 104 -15.89 10.10 -1.85
N THR A 105 -15.29 9.62 -2.95
CA THR A 105 -15.68 9.96 -4.33
C THR A 105 -16.22 8.76 -5.12
N SER A 106 -16.25 7.58 -4.50
CA SER A 106 -16.65 6.31 -5.14
C SER A 106 -17.77 5.65 -4.34
N SER A 107 -18.83 5.22 -5.02
CA SER A 107 -19.96 4.51 -4.42
C SER A 107 -19.59 3.11 -3.89
N SER A 108 -18.56 2.49 -4.46
CA SER A 108 -18.00 1.21 -4.02
C SER A 108 -16.51 1.15 -4.33
N VAL A 109 -15.74 0.60 -3.37
CA VAL A 109 -14.29 0.44 -3.48
C VAL A 109 -13.90 -0.96 -3.03
N VAL A 110 -13.04 -1.63 -3.80
CA VAL A 110 -12.30 -2.82 -3.35
C VAL A 110 -10.84 -2.43 -3.16
N ALA A 111 -10.28 -2.72 -1.99
CA ALA A 111 -8.87 -2.52 -1.70
C ALA A 111 -8.13 -3.86 -1.66
N VAL A 112 -7.10 -4.00 -2.50
CA VAL A 112 -6.19 -5.15 -2.52
C VAL A 112 -4.91 -4.74 -1.81
N VAL A 113 -4.75 -5.20 -0.57
CA VAL A 113 -3.65 -4.85 0.33
C VAL A 113 -3.10 -6.10 1.01
N GLY A 114 -1.84 -6.05 1.41
CA GLY A 114 -1.18 -7.07 2.21
C GLY A 114 -1.84 -7.21 3.58
N LYS A 115 -1.99 -8.45 4.04
CA LYS A 115 -2.67 -8.77 5.32
C LYS A 115 -2.07 -8.03 6.52
N ALA A 116 -0.77 -7.74 6.50
CA ALA A 116 -0.06 -7.04 7.57
C ALA A 116 -0.59 -5.61 7.80
N HIS A 117 -1.14 -4.96 6.78
CA HIS A 117 -1.62 -3.57 6.84
C HIS A 117 -3.06 -3.45 7.34
N LEU A 118 -3.84 -4.54 7.31
CA LEU A 118 -5.25 -4.51 7.69
C LEU A 118 -5.50 -3.95 9.11
N PRO A 119 -4.73 -4.31 10.16
CA PRO A 119 -4.94 -3.75 11.49
C PRO A 119 -4.71 -2.24 11.55
N GLY A 120 -3.65 -1.74 10.91
CA GLY A 120 -3.33 -0.32 10.91
C GLY A 120 -4.29 0.51 10.07
N ILE A 121 -4.69 0.03 8.89
CA ILE A 121 -5.72 0.70 8.08
C ILE A 121 -7.04 0.82 8.86
N LYS A 122 -7.47 -0.26 9.54
CA LYS A 122 -8.68 -0.22 10.38
C LYS A 122 -8.54 0.74 11.56
N LYS A 123 -7.37 0.77 12.20
CA LYS A 123 -7.07 1.67 13.32
C LYS A 123 -7.23 3.13 12.92
N HIS A 124 -6.71 3.51 11.75
CA HIS A 124 -6.68 4.91 11.29
C HIS A 124 -7.87 5.32 10.41
N TRP A 125 -8.84 4.42 10.19
CA TRP A 125 -9.98 4.71 9.33
C TRP A 125 -10.79 5.91 9.85
N LYS A 126 -11.03 6.91 8.99
CA LYS A 126 -11.76 8.16 9.32
C LYS A 126 -11.15 9.00 10.44
N GLN A 127 -9.89 8.78 10.79
CA GLN A 127 -9.18 9.66 11.70
C GLN A 127 -8.56 10.85 10.93
N PRO A 128 -8.41 12.03 11.57
CA PRO A 128 -7.61 13.10 11.01
C PRO A 128 -6.15 12.63 10.91
N ILE A 129 -5.58 12.65 9.71
CA ILE A 129 -4.21 12.23 9.43
C ILE A 129 -3.52 13.42 8.77
N GLU A 130 -2.49 13.95 9.44
CA GLU A 130 -1.64 15.02 8.90
C GLU A 130 -0.70 14.39 7.86
N MET A 131 -1.02 14.59 6.57
CA MET A 131 -0.30 13.92 5.47
C MET A 131 1.08 14.54 5.22
N GLU A 132 1.29 15.81 5.58
CA GLU A 132 2.55 16.52 5.35
C GLU A 132 3.74 15.79 5.98
N HIS A 133 3.58 15.30 7.21
CA HIS A 133 4.65 14.62 7.95
C HIS A 133 4.93 13.19 7.47
N LEU A 134 3.95 12.53 6.84
CA LEU A 134 4.08 11.15 6.34
C LEU A 134 4.85 11.06 5.02
N LEU A 135 5.02 12.21 4.34
CA LEU A 135 5.76 12.29 3.08
C LEU A 135 7.19 12.79 3.30
N GLU A 136 7.53 13.26 4.50
CA GLU A 136 8.87 13.67 4.85
C GLU A 136 9.75 12.45 5.12
N VAL A 137 10.94 12.41 4.52
CA VAL A 137 11.96 11.42 4.91
C VAL A 137 12.34 11.72 6.36
N PRO A 138 12.21 10.78 7.32
CA PRO A 138 12.75 11.00 8.66
C PRO A 138 14.24 11.30 8.53
N SER A 139 14.69 12.42 9.12
CA SER A 139 16.10 12.82 9.07
C SER A 139 16.98 11.63 9.47
N SER A 140 17.71 11.09 8.49
CA SER A 140 18.51 9.87 8.62
C SER A 140 19.21 9.77 9.98
N PRO A 141 18.91 8.74 10.81
CA PRO A 141 19.71 8.44 12.00
C PRO A 141 21.18 8.12 11.63
N TRP A 142 21.40 7.68 10.39
CA TRP A 142 22.69 7.25 9.83
C TRP A 142 23.61 8.41 9.44
N ALA A 143 23.12 9.64 9.38
CA ALA A 143 23.95 10.83 9.17
C ALA A 143 25.04 10.99 10.25
N LYS A 144 24.81 10.44 11.46
CA LYS A 144 25.77 10.44 12.57
C LYS A 144 26.82 9.32 12.51
N PHE A 145 26.64 8.33 11.63
CA PHE A 145 27.51 7.15 11.53
C PHE A 145 28.40 7.15 10.27
N LYS A 146 28.40 8.24 9.49
CA LYS A 146 29.30 8.45 8.33
C LYS A 146 30.60 9.22 8.69
N SER A 147 31.07 9.14 9.94
CA SER A 147 32.38 9.69 10.35
C SER A 147 33.41 8.60 10.56
#